data_AF-B9AEK2-F1
#
_entry.id   AF-B9AEK2-F1
#
_cell.length_a   1.000
_cell.length_b   1.000
_cell.length_c   1.000
_cell.angle_alpha   90.00
_cell.angle_beta   90.00
_cell.angle_gamma   90.00
#
_symmetry.space_group_name_H-M   'P 1'
#
loop_
_entity.id
_entity.type
_entity.pdbx_description
1 polymer ?
#
loop_
_entity_poly.entity_id
_entity_poly.type
_entity_poly.pdbx_seq_one_letter_code
_entity_poly.pdbx_strand_id
1 'polypeptide(L)'
;MVIYEKNITDIELEDINNLITEKQIENKYLEFKSQMTDGENDNILKTVCGFANADGRLFIYGLKEQNGEASEITGVSLDGKSWDDKKRQIQDIIAGNIEPRLNVEINIIYLDNADVIILIKVPKSWNPPHCVKNKKNRIFL
;
A
#
# COMPACT_ATOMS: atom_id res chain seq x y z
N MET A 1 -4.12 -17.43 -6.11
CA MET A 1 -3.93 -17.52 -4.62
C MET A 1 -4.42 -16.24 -3.94
N VAL A 2 -4.91 -16.24 -2.70
CA VAL A 2 -5.39 -14.99 -2.05
C VAL A 2 -4.25 -14.28 -1.28
N ILE A 3 -3.45 -13.46 -1.98
CA ILE A 3 -2.22 -12.84 -1.44
C ILE A 3 -2.42 -12.04 -0.15
N TYR A 4 -3.55 -11.33 -0.03
CA TYR A 4 -3.80 -10.41 1.08
C TYR A 4 -4.16 -11.10 2.41
N GLU A 5 -4.40 -12.42 2.40
CA GLU A 5 -4.60 -13.22 3.61
C GLU A 5 -3.27 -13.66 4.24
N LYS A 6 -2.16 -13.68 3.49
CA LYS A 6 -0.84 -14.02 4.02
C LYS A 6 -0.34 -12.98 5.03
N ASN A 7 0.50 -13.38 5.98
CA ASN A 7 1.26 -12.40 6.76
C ASN A 7 2.13 -11.58 5.82
N ILE A 8 2.27 -10.28 6.09
CA ILE A 8 2.98 -9.37 5.19
C ILE A 8 4.47 -9.74 5.04
N THR A 9 5.03 -10.44 6.02
CA THR A 9 6.40 -10.95 6.03
C THR A 9 6.60 -12.22 5.22
N ASP A 10 5.50 -12.93 4.92
CA ASP A 10 5.50 -14.21 4.20
C ASP A 10 5.12 -14.01 2.72
N ILE A 11 4.95 -12.76 2.28
CA ILE A 11 4.71 -12.41 0.88
C ILE A 11 6.06 -12.30 0.19
N GLU A 12 6.25 -13.14 -0.83
CA GLU A 12 7.49 -13.26 -1.58
C GLU A 12 7.33 -12.77 -3.03
N LEU A 13 8.44 -12.63 -3.75
CA LEU A 13 8.42 -12.18 -5.15
C LEU A 13 7.62 -13.12 -6.07
N GLU A 14 7.60 -14.42 -5.78
CA GLU A 14 6.77 -15.39 -6.50
C GLU A 14 5.28 -15.06 -6.40
N ASP A 15 4.80 -14.59 -5.24
CA ASP A 15 3.41 -14.19 -5.06
C ASP A 15 3.05 -13.01 -5.95
N ILE A 16 3.96 -12.05 -6.10
CA ILE A 16 3.77 -10.89 -6.99
C ILE A 16 3.71 -11.33 -8.45
N ASN A 17 4.60 -12.23 -8.87
CA ASN A 17 4.58 -12.78 -10.23
C ASN A 17 3.29 -13.56 -10.52
N ASN A 18 2.74 -14.26 -9.52
CA ASN A 18 1.46 -14.93 -9.63
C ASN A 18 0.31 -13.95 -9.83
N LEU A 19 0.33 -12.76 -9.22
CA LEU A 19 -0.68 -11.71 -9.49
C LEU A 19 -0.69 -11.31 -10.98
N ILE A 20 0.49 -11.16 -11.59
CA ILE A 20 0.60 -10.80 -13.01
C ILE A 20 0.14 -11.96 -13.91
N THR A 21 0.62 -13.17 -13.61
CA THR A 21 0.30 -14.37 -14.39
C THR A 21 -1.20 -14.70 -14.36
N GLU A 22 -1.82 -14.55 -13.18
CA GLU A 22 -3.27 -14.74 -12.99
C GLU A 22 -4.09 -13.51 -13.45
N LYS A 23 -3.44 -12.42 -13.88
CA LYS A 23 -4.08 -11.12 -14.22
C LYS A 23 -5.02 -10.65 -13.12
N GLN A 24 -4.54 -10.67 -11.89
CA GLN A 24 -5.34 -10.35 -10.73
C GLN A 24 -5.91 -8.94 -10.88
N ILE A 25 -7.24 -8.83 -10.71
CA ILE A 25 -7.97 -7.57 -10.82
C ILE A 25 -7.97 -6.85 -9.47
N GLU A 26 -7.70 -5.55 -9.49
CA GLU A 26 -7.93 -4.64 -8.38
C GLU A 26 -9.35 -4.75 -7.86
N ASN A 27 -9.49 -4.62 -6.55
CA ASN A 27 -10.79 -4.68 -5.91
C ASN A 27 -10.71 -3.98 -4.54
N LYS A 28 -11.82 -4.02 -3.79
CA LYS A 28 -11.90 -3.41 -2.46
C LYS A 28 -10.87 -3.90 -1.43
N TYR A 29 -10.05 -4.90 -1.76
CA TYR A 29 -9.06 -5.50 -0.87
C TYR A 29 -7.62 -5.39 -1.39
N LEU A 30 -7.43 -5.03 -2.65
CA LEU A 30 -6.15 -5.08 -3.33
C LEU A 30 -6.05 -3.91 -4.31
N GLU A 31 -5.03 -3.09 -4.10
CA GLU A 31 -4.72 -1.91 -4.91
C GLU A 31 -3.25 -2.00 -5.37
N PHE A 32 -2.99 -1.58 -6.61
CA PHE A 32 -1.68 -1.55 -7.24
C PHE A 32 -1.30 -0.11 -7.63
N LYS A 33 -0.03 0.24 -7.43
CA LYS A 33 0.57 1.46 -7.96
C LYS A 33 1.98 1.18 -8.46
N SER A 34 2.32 1.75 -9.62
CA SER A 34 3.63 1.54 -10.24
C SER A 34 4.76 2.23 -9.49
N GLN A 35 4.56 3.45 -8.99
CA GLN A 35 5.62 4.27 -8.41
C GLN A 35 5.16 5.00 -7.14
N MET A 36 6.12 5.36 -6.29
CA MET A 36 5.88 6.12 -5.07
C MET A 36 6.69 7.42 -5.08
N THR A 37 6.12 8.47 -5.69
CA THR A 37 6.76 9.80 -5.83
C THR A 37 6.43 10.73 -4.65
N ASP A 38 7.04 11.92 -4.61
CA ASP A 38 6.80 12.90 -3.54
C ASP A 38 5.33 13.39 -3.45
N GLY A 39 4.54 13.27 -4.52
CA GLY A 39 3.12 13.62 -4.55
C GLY A 39 2.18 12.52 -4.05
N GLU A 40 2.70 11.36 -3.66
CA GLU A 40 1.91 10.14 -3.45
C GLU A 40 1.18 10.10 -2.10
N ASN A 41 1.46 11.07 -1.21
CA ASN A 41 0.87 11.12 0.14
C ASN A 41 -0.66 11.08 0.11
N ASP A 42 -1.30 11.80 -0.81
CA ASP A 42 -2.76 11.83 -0.90
C ASP A 42 -3.32 10.46 -1.31
N ASN A 43 -2.65 9.74 -2.20
CA ASN A 43 -3.07 8.39 -2.62
C ASN A 43 -2.92 7.40 -1.46
N ILE A 44 -1.78 7.44 -0.75
CA ILE A 44 -1.56 6.61 0.45
C ILE A 44 -2.68 6.85 1.46
N LEU A 45 -2.93 8.11 1.80
CA LEU A 45 -3.93 8.46 2.81
C LEU A 45 -5.34 8.04 2.38
N LYS A 46 -5.69 8.25 1.11
CA LYS A 46 -7.02 7.90 0.60
C LYS A 46 -7.25 6.40 0.58
N THR A 47 -6.32 5.64 0.00
CA THR A 47 -6.42 4.19 -0.12
C THR A 47 -6.40 3.53 1.26
N VAL A 48 -5.47 3.94 2.14
CA VAL A 48 -5.38 3.39 3.51
C VAL A 48 -6.64 3.69 4.31
N CYS A 49 -7.19 4.90 4.22
CA CYS A 49 -8.44 5.26 4.90
C CYS A 49 -9.63 4.44 4.37
N GLY A 50 -9.76 4.32 3.05
CA GLY A 50 -10.82 3.52 2.42
C GLY A 50 -10.75 2.05 2.83
N PHE A 51 -9.55 1.46 2.82
CA PHE A 51 -9.33 0.09 3.31
C PHE A 51 -9.69 -0.09 4.79
N ALA A 52 -9.32 0.87 5.64
CA ALA A 52 -9.66 0.82 7.06
C ALA A 52 -11.16 0.94 7.34
N ASN A 53 -11.89 1.69 6.51
CA ASN A 53 -13.35 1.84 6.58
C ASN A 53 -14.12 0.67 5.98
N ALA A 54 -13.49 -0.07 5.07
CA ALA A 54 -14.01 -1.31 4.54
C ALA A 54 -13.53 -2.50 5.40
N ASP A 55 -12.91 -3.49 4.76
CA ASP A 55 -12.53 -4.77 5.36
C ASP A 55 -11.01 -5.05 5.14
N GLY A 56 -10.19 -4.01 4.95
CA GLY A 56 -8.77 -4.10 4.58
C GLY A 56 -8.53 -4.05 3.06
N ARG A 57 -7.36 -4.40 2.49
CA ARG A 57 -6.35 -5.36 3.00
C ARG A 57 -4.91 -5.04 2.57
N LEU A 58 -4.58 -5.06 1.28
CA LEU A 58 -3.18 -4.94 0.82
C LEU A 58 -3.04 -3.88 -0.28
N PHE A 59 -2.12 -2.94 -0.08
CA PHE A 59 -1.74 -1.95 -1.06
C PHE A 59 -0.29 -2.19 -1.50
N ILE A 60 -0.06 -2.36 -2.80
CA ILE A 60 1.23 -2.74 -3.37
C ILE A 60 1.76 -1.62 -4.26
N TYR A 61 2.94 -1.08 -3.92
CA TYR A 61 3.71 -0.19 -4.78
C TYR A 61 4.84 -0.94 -5.50
N GLY A 62 5.17 -0.50 -6.71
CA GLY A 62 6.14 -1.17 -7.57
C GLY A 62 5.50 -2.20 -8.51
N LEU A 63 4.17 -2.18 -8.62
CA LEU A 63 3.38 -3.05 -9.48
C LEU A 63 2.43 -2.20 -10.31
N LYS A 64 2.58 -2.22 -11.62
CA LYS A 64 1.74 -1.48 -12.56
C LYS A 64 0.49 -2.27 -12.88
N GLU A 65 -0.63 -1.57 -12.96
CA GLU A 65 -1.87 -2.11 -13.50
C GLU A 65 -2.14 -1.65 -14.94
N GLN A 66 -2.88 -2.47 -15.67
CA GLN A 66 -3.45 -2.15 -16.97
C GLN A 66 -4.91 -2.59 -16.98
N ASN A 67 -5.84 -1.64 -17.14
CA ASN A 67 -7.28 -1.89 -17.10
C ASN A 67 -7.76 -2.57 -15.79
N GLY A 68 -7.17 -2.24 -14.65
CA GLY A 68 -7.50 -2.87 -13.36
C GLY A 68 -6.76 -4.18 -13.10
N GLU A 69 -6.00 -4.73 -14.06
CA GLU A 69 -5.27 -5.99 -13.92
C GLU A 69 -3.79 -5.75 -13.61
N ALA A 70 -3.22 -6.51 -12.69
CA ALA A 70 -1.77 -6.54 -12.48
C ALA A 70 -1.03 -6.90 -13.78
N SER A 71 -0.06 -6.09 -14.18
CA SER A 71 0.55 -6.17 -15.52
C SER A 71 2.07 -6.29 -15.51
N GLU A 72 2.78 -5.55 -14.65
CA GLU A 72 4.24 -5.42 -14.74
C GLU A 72 4.86 -5.01 -13.39
N ILE A 73 5.94 -5.67 -12.97
CA ILE A 73 6.75 -5.23 -11.82
C ILE A 73 7.62 -4.06 -12.28
N THR A 74 7.40 -2.89 -11.70
CA THR A 74 8.15 -1.67 -12.01
C THR A 74 9.18 -1.31 -10.94
N GLY A 75 8.98 -1.78 -9.71
CA GLY A 75 9.82 -1.42 -8.56
C GLY A 75 9.65 0.04 -8.12
N VAL A 76 10.18 0.32 -6.93
CA VAL A 76 10.25 1.64 -6.32
C VAL A 76 11.68 1.89 -5.86
N SER A 77 12.27 2.98 -6.34
CA SER A 77 13.55 3.48 -5.84
C SER A 77 13.40 4.01 -4.41
N LEU A 78 14.37 3.69 -3.55
CA LEU A 78 14.49 4.30 -2.21
C LEU A 78 15.22 5.65 -2.23
N ASP A 79 15.67 6.11 -3.40
CA ASP A 79 16.34 7.40 -3.62
C ASP A 79 17.55 7.62 -2.69
N GLY A 80 18.32 6.55 -2.46
CA GLY A 80 19.49 6.56 -1.58
C GLY A 80 19.18 6.60 -0.08
N LYS A 81 17.90 6.52 0.32
CA LYS A 81 17.49 6.41 1.72
C LYS A 81 17.49 4.95 2.18
N SER A 82 17.62 4.74 3.49
CA SER A 82 17.42 3.42 4.07
C SER A 82 15.94 3.00 3.99
N TRP A 83 15.69 1.69 4.02
CA TRP A 83 14.33 1.18 4.14
C TRP A 83 13.63 1.70 5.40
N ASP A 84 14.34 1.74 6.53
CA ASP A 84 13.79 2.20 7.80
C ASP A 84 13.32 3.67 7.73
N ASP A 85 14.08 4.53 7.05
CA ASP A 85 13.69 5.93 6.84
C ASP A 85 12.41 6.05 6.00
N LYS A 86 12.32 5.29 4.90
CA LYS A 86 11.14 5.29 4.02
C LYS A 86 9.91 4.73 4.74
N LYS A 87 10.08 3.61 5.46
CA LYS A 87 9.03 3.00 6.29
C LYS A 87 8.50 3.99 7.32
N ARG A 88 9.41 4.64 8.06
CA ARG A 88 9.05 5.65 9.06
C ARG A 88 8.32 6.83 8.42
N GLN A 89 8.78 7.32 7.28
CA GLN A 89 8.11 8.40 6.54
C GLN A 89 6.65 8.04 6.23
N ILE A 90 6.38 6.84 5.72
CA ILE A 90 5.02 6.37 5.41
C ILE A 90 4.17 6.29 6.69
N GLN A 91 4.72 5.73 7.77
CA GLN A 91 4.03 5.63 9.05
C GLN A 91 3.67 7.01 9.62
N ASP A 92 4.59 7.96 9.56
CA ASP A 92 4.39 9.33 10.06
C ASP A 92 3.32 10.06 9.22
N ILE A 93 3.31 9.88 7.89
CA ILE A 93 2.26 10.43 7.01
C ILE A 93 0.89 9.90 7.42
N ILE A 94 0.73 8.57 7.57
CA ILE A 94 -0.54 7.94 7.92
C ILE A 94 -1.01 8.38 9.31
N ALA A 95 -0.13 8.28 10.31
CA ALA A 95 -0.46 8.59 11.70
C ALA A 95 -0.79 10.08 11.93
N GLY A 96 -0.14 10.98 11.18
CA GLY A 96 -0.37 12.42 11.27
C GLY A 96 -1.69 12.87 10.64
N ASN A 97 -2.16 12.15 9.62
CA ASN A 97 -3.23 12.63 8.74
C ASN A 97 -4.50 11.77 8.74
N ILE A 98 -4.55 10.60 9.40
CA ILE A 98 -5.78 9.80 9.52
C ILE A 98 -6.35 9.87 10.95
N GLU A 99 -7.67 10.05 11.06
CA GLU A 99 -8.42 10.15 12.31
C GLU A 99 -9.67 9.25 12.29
N PRO A 100 -9.91 8.36 13.27
CA PRO A 100 -9.03 7.99 14.38
C PRO A 100 -7.67 7.45 13.92
N ARG A 101 -6.64 7.52 14.77
CA ARG A 101 -5.29 7.07 14.41
C ARG A 101 -5.33 5.61 13.96
N LEU A 102 -4.70 5.35 12.83
CA LEU A 102 -4.62 4.03 12.22
C LEU A 102 -3.16 3.58 12.19
N ASN A 103 -2.90 2.33 12.59
CA ASN A 103 -1.61 1.68 12.43
C ASN A 103 -1.71 0.68 11.29
N VAL A 104 -0.69 0.65 10.45
CA VAL A 104 -0.58 -0.26 9.30
C VAL A 104 0.70 -1.07 9.42
N GLU A 105 0.70 -2.25 8.82
CA GLU A 105 1.91 -3.05 8.67
C GLU A 105 2.56 -2.72 7.33
N ILE A 106 3.88 -2.55 7.33
CA ILE A 106 4.63 -2.19 6.12
C ILE A 106 5.87 -3.07 6.00
N ASN A 107 6.03 -3.66 4.83
CA ASN A 107 7.15 -4.52 4.46
C ASN A 107 7.63 -4.21 3.03
N ILE A 108 8.79 -4.74 2.67
CA ILE A 108 9.32 -4.67 1.30
C ILE A 108 9.75 -6.04 0.78
N ILE A 109 9.79 -6.17 -0.53
CA ILE A 109 10.49 -7.21 -1.27
C ILE A 109 11.59 -6.54 -2.08
N TYR A 110 12.84 -6.98 -1.91
CA TYR A 110 13.97 -6.48 -2.70
C TYR A 110 13.95 -7.08 -4.10
N LEU A 111 14.22 -6.25 -5.10
CA LEU A 111 14.45 -6.65 -6.49
C LEU A 111 15.94 -6.69 -6.80
N ASP A 112 16.32 -7.40 -7.85
CA ASP A 112 17.72 -7.58 -8.26
C ASP A 112 18.41 -6.26 -8.65
N ASN A 113 17.64 -5.24 -9.02
CA ASN A 113 18.12 -3.93 -9.44
C ASN A 113 18.19 -2.88 -8.30
N ALA A 114 18.16 -3.33 -7.04
CA ALA A 114 18.11 -2.50 -5.83
C ALA A 114 16.82 -1.70 -5.59
N ASP A 115 15.87 -1.71 -6.53
CA ASP A 115 14.51 -1.25 -6.27
C ASP A 115 13.77 -2.22 -5.34
N VAL A 116 12.65 -1.75 -4.79
CA VAL A 116 11.81 -2.55 -3.90
C VAL A 116 10.35 -2.53 -4.33
N ILE A 117 9.63 -3.58 -3.98
CA ILE A 117 8.16 -3.57 -3.93
C ILE A 117 7.78 -3.23 -2.50
N ILE A 118 6.93 -2.21 -2.31
CA ILE A 118 6.47 -1.82 -0.98
C ILE A 118 5.07 -2.39 -0.75
N LEU A 119 4.92 -3.11 0.36
CA LEU A 119 3.66 -3.68 0.80
C LEU A 119 3.14 -2.87 1.97
N ILE A 120 1.91 -2.37 1.88
CA ILE A 120 1.20 -1.72 2.99
C ILE A 120 -0.04 -2.55 3.28
N LYS A 121 -0.04 -3.28 4.39
CA LYS A 121 -1.19 -4.06 4.84
C LYS A 121 -2.00 -3.25 5.85
N VAL A 122 -3.26 -3.02 5.53
CA VAL A 122 -4.20 -2.27 6.35
C VAL A 122 -5.09 -3.27 7.07
N PRO A 123 -4.98 -3.39 8.41
CA PRO A 123 -5.85 -4.28 9.16
C PRO A 123 -7.28 -3.75 9.14
N LYS A 124 -8.25 -4.65 9.29
CA LYS A 124 -9.64 -4.25 9.56
C LYS A 124 -9.68 -3.39 10.81
N SER A 125 -10.24 -2.19 10.70
CA SER A 125 -10.39 -1.31 11.85
C SER A 125 -11.54 -1.77 12.74
N TRP A 126 -11.32 -1.64 14.06
CA TRP A 126 -12.33 -1.82 15.09
C TRP A 126 -13.00 -0.51 15.50
N ASN A 127 -12.56 0.62 14.94
CA ASN A 127 -13.08 1.95 15.24
C ASN A 127 -13.37 2.82 13.99
N PRO A 128 -14.11 2.31 12.98
CA PRO A 128 -14.57 3.14 11.87
C PRO A 128 -15.67 4.13 12.34
N PRO A 129 -15.90 5.24 11.61
CA PRO A 129 -15.22 5.63 10.38
C PRO A 129 -13.93 6.43 10.62
N HIS A 130 -12.91 6.11 9.84
CA HIS A 130 -11.70 6.91 9.63
C HIS A 130 -11.93 8.00 8.57
N CYS A 131 -11.19 9.09 8.71
CA CYS A 131 -11.14 10.18 7.75
C CYS A 131 -9.72 10.71 7.58
N VAL A 132 -9.46 11.32 6.42
CA VAL A 132 -8.23 12.07 6.15
C VAL A 132 -8.41 13.50 6.63
N LYS A 133 -7.44 13.99 7.42
CA LYS A 133 -7.34 15.38 7.87
C LYS A 133 -6.90 16.25 6.71
N ASN A 134 -7.76 17.18 6.30
CA ASN A 134 -7.38 18.31 5.47
C ASN A 134 -7.43 19.57 6.34
N LYS A 135 -6.60 20.59 6.05
CA LYS A 135 -6.41 21.80 6.87
C LYS A 135 -7.70 22.53 7.29
N LYS A 136 -8.82 22.29 6.60
CA LYS A 136 -10.13 22.87 6.92
C LYS A 136 -11.26 21.85 7.10
N ASN A 137 -11.10 20.63 6.58
CA ASN A 137 -12.20 19.65 6.44
C ASN A 137 -11.75 18.22 6.79
N ARG A 138 -12.69 17.38 7.18
CA ARG A 138 -12.51 15.91 7.27
C ARG A 138 -13.08 15.26 6.02
N ILE A 139 -12.29 14.41 5.37
CA ILE A 139 -12.70 13.66 4.18
C ILE A 139 -12.91 12.20 4.59
N PHE A 140 -14.14 11.73 4.52
CA PHE A 140 -14.49 10.32 4.72
C PHE A 140 -14.47 9.62 3.37
N LEU A 141 -13.89 8.42 3.34
CA LEU A 141 -13.66 7.62 2.13
C LEU A 141 -14.20 6.21 2.31
#